data_AF-A0A9E7HQ77-F1
#
_entry.id   AF-A0A9E7HQ77-F1
#
_cell.length_a   1.000
_cell.length_b   1.000
_cell.length_c   1.000
_cell.angle_alpha   90.00
_cell.angle_beta   90.00
_cell.angle_gamma   90.00
#
_symmetry.space_group_name_H-M   'P 1'
#
loop_
_entity.id
_entity.type
_entity.pdbx_description
1 polymer ?
#
loop_
_entity_poly.entity_id
_entity_poly.type
_entity_poly.pdbx_seq_one_letter_code
_entity_poly.pdbx_strand_id
1 'polypeptide(L)'
;MAEAAENLLKSGEVSAMIRQGFISSPRLSPTSSPPPPATVAAALPSPPRPSVPSPNSPTLFEMITREDLARRASSRTHPSGDQKRLRLLERIAAMIANEGPGDVELSISSGDGFRVPMAVHRRVLAAGSRFFAENLAGIGGGPGRPVLVEICDCDDAEVYVEVVGLMYSVDLRRSLAGEDVEKVLALLKVSVDIKFDDGISACLDHLEAIPWSEDEEEKVMSTLSKLRIQQLHESIERVLQRVSVEPSTSANADSVVVNVLHGVLQSKDKKARRDMKALIARLLRGDLNHSDIHYKNLEAPRETLYQLCHKRMDCLLLLLSEAANMVEGQGDRAALMGEVAREADNVQWLVDILIDKRIADEFVGLWANQSGLATCHSKIPCMYRFEISMITAQLCVAIGKGQILVSKDAKVSLLRTWLEALFEDFGWMKRTSRTFNKTMVEDGLSATILTLPMAEQQAILLRWFDCFLNKDLIKMVRVSVLNDALKSMYNAEKRGKRQVMIRPSSKVIIKFLLVMQKHGYIGEFEYVDDHRAGKIVVELNGRLNKCGVISPRFDVGVKEIEPWTARLLPSRQFGYIVLTTSAGIMDHEEARRKNVGGKVLGFFY
;
A
#
# COMPACT_ATOMS: atom_id res chain seq x y z
N MET A 1 40.53 -23.34 20.01
CA MET A 1 39.64 -23.43 18.81
C MET A 1 38.27 -24.02 19.20
N ALA A 2 38.21 -25.18 19.85
CA ALA A 2 36.94 -25.75 20.35
C ALA A 2 36.26 -24.91 21.46
N GLU A 3 37.05 -24.36 22.38
CA GLU A 3 36.53 -23.59 23.54
C GLU A 3 35.99 -22.18 23.19
N ALA A 4 36.41 -21.63 22.04
CA ALA A 4 35.87 -20.38 21.52
C ALA A 4 34.51 -20.58 20.84
N ALA A 5 34.30 -21.73 20.20
CA ALA A 5 33.02 -22.12 19.60
C ALA A 5 31.96 -22.41 20.68
N GLU A 6 32.37 -23.03 21.78
CA GLU A 6 31.48 -23.36 22.90
C GLU A 6 31.00 -22.13 23.68
N ASN A 7 31.83 -21.08 23.77
CA ASN A 7 31.45 -19.81 24.38
C ASN A 7 30.55 -18.94 23.49
N LEU A 8 30.65 -19.09 22.16
CA LEU A 8 29.73 -18.46 21.20
C LEU A 8 28.34 -19.09 21.22
N LEU A 9 28.24 -20.42 21.37
CA LEU A 9 26.97 -21.15 21.52
C LEU A 9 26.19 -20.76 22.78
N LYS A 10 26.87 -20.30 23.84
CA LYS A 10 26.24 -19.85 25.10
C LYS A 10 25.72 -18.40 25.06
N SER A 11 26.05 -17.62 24.03
CA SER A 11 25.71 -16.18 23.95
C SER A 11 24.31 -15.84 23.41
N GLY A 12 23.56 -16.83 22.90
CA GLY A 12 22.18 -16.62 22.43
C GLY A 12 22.04 -15.82 21.12
N GLU A 13 23.13 -15.44 20.44
CA GLU A 13 23.10 -14.65 19.20
C GLU A 13 23.03 -15.50 17.90
N VAL A 14 22.93 -16.83 18.00
CA VAL A 14 22.71 -17.69 16.83
C VAL A 14 21.23 -18.01 16.69
N SER A 15 20.58 -17.27 15.78
CA SER A 15 19.19 -17.47 15.33
C SER A 15 18.93 -18.93 14.94
N ALA A 16 17.65 -19.33 15.02
CA ALA A 16 17.11 -20.69 15.08
C ALA A 16 17.42 -21.67 13.91
N MET A 17 18.38 -21.40 13.04
CA MET A 17 18.72 -22.24 11.88
C MET A 17 19.50 -23.52 12.22
N ILE A 18 20.17 -23.61 13.37
CA ILE A 18 20.90 -24.85 13.78
C ILE A 18 20.00 -25.81 14.58
N ARG A 19 18.84 -25.34 15.08
CA ARG A 19 17.95 -26.20 15.90
C ARG A 19 17.08 -27.15 15.09
N GLN A 20 17.02 -27.01 13.76
CA GLN A 20 16.28 -27.93 12.90
C GLN A 20 17.23 -28.73 12.00
N GLY A 21 17.77 -29.80 12.57
CA GLY A 21 18.16 -31.00 11.83
C GLY A 21 19.59 -31.07 11.35
N PHE A 22 20.47 -31.68 12.15
CA PHE A 22 21.43 -32.69 11.69
C PHE A 22 21.86 -33.51 12.91
N ILE A 23 21.30 -34.73 13.02
CA ILE A 23 21.81 -35.99 13.59
C ILE A 23 20.57 -36.84 13.86
N SER A 24 20.34 -37.83 13.00
CA SER A 24 19.40 -38.92 13.26
C SER A 24 20.09 -39.94 14.15
N SER A 25 19.51 -40.29 15.30
CA SER A 25 19.77 -41.56 16.00
C SER A 25 18.65 -41.91 16.99
N PRO A 26 18.43 -43.21 17.29
CA PRO A 26 17.09 -43.77 17.43
C PRO A 26 16.69 -44.11 18.88
N ARG A 27 15.36 -44.18 19.07
CA ARG A 27 14.59 -44.88 20.12
C ARG A 27 14.91 -44.56 21.58
N LEU A 28 13.90 -44.06 22.29
CA LEU A 28 13.42 -44.59 23.57
C LEU A 28 11.99 -44.07 23.84
N SER A 29 11.09 -44.99 24.17
CA SER A 29 9.66 -44.78 24.44
C SER A 29 9.41 -44.28 25.88
N PRO A 30 8.17 -43.90 26.27
CA PRO A 30 7.91 -42.80 27.19
C PRO A 30 7.79 -43.23 28.66
N THR A 31 8.02 -42.28 29.57
CA THR A 31 7.55 -42.37 30.96
C THR A 31 6.68 -41.15 31.31
N SER A 32 5.60 -41.47 32.00
CA SER A 32 4.49 -40.63 32.41
C SER A 32 4.74 -39.93 33.75
N SER A 33 4.10 -38.77 33.95
CA SER A 33 3.50 -38.23 35.20
C SER A 33 3.37 -36.69 35.15
N PRO A 34 2.66 -36.02 36.09
CA PRO A 34 1.20 -35.87 36.18
C PRO A 34 0.74 -34.39 36.03
N PRO A 35 -0.57 -34.07 35.95
CA PRO A 35 -1.03 -32.70 35.75
C PRO A 35 -1.09 -31.90 37.07
N PRO A 36 -0.89 -30.57 37.06
CA PRO A 36 -1.13 -29.71 38.21
C PRO A 36 -2.61 -29.27 38.29
N PRO A 37 -3.07 -28.80 39.47
CA PRO A 37 -4.49 -28.73 39.80
C PRO A 37 -5.19 -27.48 39.27
N ALA A 38 -6.51 -27.62 39.11
CA ALA A 38 -7.46 -26.57 38.78
C ALA A 38 -7.44 -25.45 39.83
N THR A 39 -7.37 -24.20 39.37
CA THR A 39 -7.57 -23.01 40.20
C THR A 39 -8.82 -22.26 39.73
N VAL A 40 -9.56 -21.82 40.74
CA VAL A 40 -10.95 -21.38 40.75
C VAL A 40 -11.15 -20.06 40.01
N ALA A 41 -12.32 -19.93 39.36
CA ALA A 41 -12.81 -18.73 38.71
C ALA A 41 -12.98 -17.55 39.69
N ALA A 42 -12.45 -16.39 39.32
CA ALA A 42 -12.82 -15.09 39.89
C ALA A 42 -12.83 -14.03 38.78
N ALA A 43 -13.85 -13.18 38.82
CA ALA A 43 -14.31 -12.29 37.76
C ALA A 43 -13.30 -11.22 37.30
N LEU A 44 -13.32 -10.94 36.00
CA LEU A 44 -12.65 -9.78 35.36
C LEU A 44 -13.50 -8.51 35.53
N PRO A 45 -12.90 -7.35 35.85
CA PRO A 45 -13.55 -6.06 35.69
C PRO A 45 -13.49 -5.59 34.21
N SER A 46 -14.55 -4.93 33.77
CA SER A 46 -14.75 -4.40 32.42
C SER A 46 -13.83 -3.20 32.08
N PRO A 47 -13.46 -3.00 30.80
CA PRO A 47 -12.67 -1.85 30.36
C PRO A 47 -13.51 -0.57 30.22
N PRO A 48 -12.89 0.62 30.32
CA PRO A 48 -13.61 1.89 30.40
C PRO A 48 -14.17 2.36 29.04
N ARG A 49 -15.27 3.10 29.10
CA ARG A 49 -15.94 3.77 27.96
C ARG A 49 -15.01 4.73 27.21
N PRO A 50 -15.11 4.85 25.88
CA PRO A 50 -14.50 5.94 25.12
C PRO A 50 -15.25 7.26 25.37
N SER A 51 -14.49 8.32 25.57
CA SER A 51 -14.93 9.72 25.61
C SER A 51 -15.34 10.24 24.22
N VAL A 52 -16.46 10.97 24.18
CA VAL A 52 -17.05 11.64 23.01
C VAL A 52 -16.14 12.78 22.49
N PRO A 53 -15.91 12.92 21.18
CA PRO A 53 -15.53 14.17 20.55
C PRO A 53 -16.73 14.92 19.95
N SER A 54 -16.71 16.25 20.07
CA SER A 54 -17.68 17.21 19.50
C SER A 54 -17.52 17.40 17.97
N PRO A 55 -18.45 18.07 17.26
CA PRO A 55 -18.80 17.75 15.88
C PRO A 55 -17.90 18.45 14.87
N ASN A 56 -17.21 17.67 14.03
CA ASN A 56 -16.67 18.13 12.76
C ASN A 56 -17.62 17.70 11.64
N SER A 57 -17.78 18.58 10.65
CA SER A 57 -18.61 18.41 9.45
C SER A 57 -18.46 17.02 8.82
N PRO A 58 -19.57 16.34 8.48
CA PRO A 58 -19.53 14.98 7.96
C PRO A 58 -18.78 14.94 6.62
N THR A 59 -17.96 13.90 6.44
CA THR A 59 -17.32 13.64 5.14
C THR A 59 -18.36 13.18 4.11
N LEU A 60 -18.10 13.41 2.81
CA LEU A 60 -19.04 13.06 1.73
C LEU A 60 -19.49 11.58 1.79
N PHE A 61 -18.59 10.69 2.21
CA PHE A 61 -18.87 9.25 2.39
C PHE A 61 -19.80 8.95 3.58
N GLU A 62 -19.72 9.75 4.65
CA GLU A 62 -20.63 9.68 5.81
C GLU A 62 -22.01 10.27 5.51
N MET A 63 -22.08 11.26 4.60
CA MET A 63 -23.36 11.75 4.10
C MET A 63 -24.08 10.68 3.27
N ILE A 64 -23.37 10.03 2.34
CA ILE A 64 -23.92 8.96 1.48
C ILE A 64 -24.39 7.77 2.32
N THR A 65 -23.58 7.33 3.29
CA THR A 65 -23.97 6.21 4.17
C THR A 65 -25.13 6.56 5.10
N ARG A 66 -25.26 7.82 5.55
CA ARG A 66 -26.44 8.30 6.28
C ARG A 66 -27.68 8.39 5.40
N GLU A 67 -27.52 8.75 4.13
CA GLU A 67 -28.60 8.78 3.15
C GLU A 67 -29.10 7.36 2.84
N ASP A 68 -28.19 6.39 2.70
CA ASP A 68 -28.52 4.97 2.53
C ASP A 68 -29.16 4.35 3.78
N LEU A 69 -28.68 4.72 4.98
CA LEU A 69 -29.30 4.30 6.24
C LEU A 69 -30.68 4.96 6.45
N ALA A 70 -30.87 6.21 6.01
CA ALA A 70 -32.16 6.89 6.02
C ALA A 70 -33.15 6.25 5.02
N ARG A 71 -32.69 5.89 3.81
CA ARG A 71 -33.46 5.12 2.82
C ARG A 71 -33.84 3.73 3.33
N ARG A 72 -32.95 3.07 4.08
CA ARG A 72 -33.24 1.76 4.71
C ARG A 72 -34.17 1.90 5.92
N ALA A 73 -34.09 2.99 6.69
CA ALA A 73 -34.95 3.23 7.86
C ALA A 73 -36.38 3.66 7.47
N SER A 74 -36.58 4.32 6.32
CA SER A 74 -37.91 4.66 5.79
C SER A 74 -38.68 3.46 5.21
N SER A 75 -38.08 2.26 5.17
CA SER A 75 -38.72 1.04 4.67
C SER A 75 -39.64 0.33 5.68
N ARG A 76 -39.76 0.84 6.93
CA ARG A 76 -40.56 0.20 7.99
C ARG A 76 -41.93 0.83 8.20
N THR A 77 -42.71 0.88 7.12
CA THR A 77 -44.19 0.76 7.11
C THR A 77 -44.61 0.64 5.64
N HIS A 78 -44.54 -0.56 5.08
CA HIS A 78 -45.13 -0.79 3.76
C HIS A 78 -46.66 -0.81 3.88
N PRO A 79 -47.39 0.04 3.15
CA PRO A 79 -48.84 -0.13 2.96
C PRO A 79 -49.07 -1.51 2.32
N SER A 80 -50.22 -2.15 2.60
CA SER A 80 -50.62 -3.34 1.84
C SER A 80 -50.62 -3.03 0.33
N GLY A 81 -50.35 -4.02 -0.51
CA GLY A 81 -50.33 -3.84 -1.97
C GLY A 81 -51.60 -3.14 -2.49
N ASP A 82 -52.74 -3.46 -1.90
CA ASP A 82 -54.04 -2.84 -2.22
C ASP A 82 -54.11 -1.34 -1.89
N GLN A 83 -53.48 -0.87 -0.81
CA GLN A 83 -53.44 0.55 -0.47
C GLN A 83 -52.56 1.37 -1.41
N LYS A 84 -51.46 0.78 -1.93
CA LYS A 84 -50.63 1.44 -2.95
C LYS A 84 -51.39 1.54 -4.27
N ARG A 85 -52.06 0.45 -4.68
CA ARG A 85 -52.91 0.40 -5.87
C ARG A 85 -54.01 1.47 -5.81
N LEU A 86 -54.73 1.55 -4.70
CA LEU A 86 -55.82 2.52 -4.55
C LEU A 86 -55.32 3.97 -4.71
N ARG A 87 -54.20 4.31 -4.07
CA ARG A 87 -53.58 5.65 -4.17
C ARG A 87 -53.11 5.99 -5.59
N LEU A 88 -52.56 5.00 -6.30
CA LEU A 88 -52.15 5.17 -7.70
C LEU A 88 -53.37 5.49 -8.57
N LEU A 89 -54.44 4.71 -8.42
CA LEU A 89 -55.69 4.89 -9.15
C LEU A 89 -56.35 6.24 -8.83
N GLU A 90 -56.41 6.64 -7.56
CA GLU A 90 -56.92 7.95 -7.15
C GLU A 90 -56.11 9.10 -7.75
N ARG A 91 -54.78 9.00 -7.75
CA ARG A 91 -53.89 10.00 -8.36
C ARG A 91 -54.16 10.13 -9.86
N ILE A 92 -54.29 9.02 -10.57
CA ILE A 92 -54.52 9.00 -12.02
C ILE A 92 -55.93 9.49 -12.35
N ALA A 93 -56.94 9.08 -11.60
CA ALA A 93 -58.30 9.58 -11.74
C ALA A 93 -58.37 11.11 -11.56
N ALA A 94 -57.63 11.66 -10.58
CA ALA A 94 -57.54 13.10 -10.39
C ALA A 94 -56.86 13.83 -11.56
N MET A 95 -55.82 13.23 -12.18
CA MET A 95 -55.18 13.79 -13.38
C MET A 95 -56.15 13.82 -14.56
N ILE A 96 -56.90 12.73 -14.78
CA ILE A 96 -57.86 12.63 -15.88
C ILE A 96 -59.04 13.59 -15.68
N ALA A 97 -59.53 13.73 -14.44
CA ALA A 97 -60.67 14.59 -14.12
C ALA A 97 -60.42 16.08 -14.40
N ASN A 98 -59.16 16.53 -14.43
CA ASN A 98 -58.82 17.91 -14.79
C ASN A 98 -59.19 18.28 -16.23
N GLU A 99 -59.28 17.30 -17.14
CA GLU A 99 -59.66 17.51 -18.54
C GLU A 99 -61.19 17.49 -18.77
N GLY A 100 -61.98 17.11 -17.74
CA GLY A 100 -63.44 17.01 -17.82
C GLY A 100 -63.96 15.58 -17.95
N PRO A 101 -65.23 15.39 -18.38
CA PRO A 101 -65.83 14.07 -18.55
C PRO A 101 -65.29 13.36 -19.81
N GLY A 102 -64.74 12.16 -19.62
CA GLY A 102 -64.18 11.35 -20.71
C GLY A 102 -65.23 10.84 -21.71
N ASP A 103 -64.83 10.70 -22.97
CA ASP A 103 -65.64 10.20 -24.09
C ASP A 103 -65.29 8.75 -24.50
N VAL A 104 -64.31 8.14 -23.83
CA VAL A 104 -63.85 6.77 -24.01
C VAL A 104 -63.84 6.05 -22.67
N GLU A 105 -64.43 4.87 -22.60
CA GLU A 105 -64.36 4.00 -21.43
C GLU A 105 -63.31 2.91 -21.70
N LEU A 106 -62.11 3.11 -21.16
CA LEU A 106 -60.98 2.21 -21.31
C LEU A 106 -60.96 1.24 -20.13
N SER A 107 -61.01 -0.06 -20.40
CA SER A 107 -60.91 -1.10 -19.38
C SER A 107 -59.64 -1.91 -19.59
N ILE A 108 -58.69 -1.79 -18.66
CA ILE A 108 -57.44 -2.57 -18.68
C ILE A 108 -57.64 -3.77 -17.76
N SER A 109 -57.34 -4.97 -18.25
CA SER A 109 -57.42 -6.20 -17.45
C SER A 109 -56.14 -7.02 -17.50
N SER A 110 -55.78 -7.59 -16.35
CA SER A 110 -54.67 -8.53 -16.18
C SER A 110 -55.20 -9.97 -16.16
N GLY A 111 -54.34 -10.93 -16.50
CA GLY A 111 -54.69 -12.36 -16.54
C GLY A 111 -55.09 -12.96 -15.18
N ASP A 112 -54.81 -12.27 -14.08
CA ASP A 112 -55.25 -12.61 -12.72
C ASP A 112 -56.69 -12.18 -12.39
N GLY A 113 -57.40 -11.58 -13.36
CA GLY A 113 -58.79 -11.11 -13.20
C GLY A 113 -58.91 -9.70 -12.64
N PHE A 114 -57.79 -8.99 -12.40
CA PHE A 114 -57.81 -7.57 -12.04
C PHE A 114 -58.24 -6.72 -13.25
N ARG A 115 -59.26 -5.87 -13.09
CA ARG A 115 -59.80 -5.01 -14.15
C ARG A 115 -59.97 -3.59 -13.63
N VAL A 116 -59.42 -2.61 -14.36
CA VAL A 116 -59.49 -1.18 -14.03
C VAL A 116 -60.19 -0.44 -15.18
N PRO A 117 -61.46 -0.04 -15.00
CA PRO A 117 -62.12 0.87 -15.91
C PRO A 117 -61.68 2.32 -15.63
N MET A 118 -61.49 3.10 -16.69
CA MET A 118 -61.19 4.53 -16.62
C MET A 118 -61.92 5.29 -17.73
N ALA A 119 -62.55 6.41 -17.37
CA ALA A 119 -63.18 7.32 -18.32
C ALA A 119 -62.14 8.32 -18.82
N VAL A 120 -61.66 8.13 -20.05
CA VAL A 120 -60.54 8.85 -20.67
C VAL A 120 -61.00 9.60 -21.92
N HIS A 121 -60.15 10.49 -22.42
CA HIS A 121 -60.40 11.39 -23.53
C HIS A 121 -59.71 10.87 -24.81
N ARG A 122 -60.49 10.65 -25.87
CA ARG A 122 -60.02 10.23 -27.20
C ARG A 122 -58.91 11.14 -27.73
N ARG A 123 -59.05 12.45 -27.51
CA ARG A 123 -58.06 13.46 -27.94
C ARG A 123 -56.70 13.22 -27.27
N VAL A 124 -56.67 12.94 -25.97
CA VAL A 124 -55.42 12.74 -25.22
C VAL A 124 -54.78 11.41 -25.61
N LEU A 125 -55.56 10.33 -25.68
CA LEU A 125 -55.06 9.02 -26.09
C LEU A 125 -54.49 9.05 -27.52
N ALA A 126 -55.21 9.65 -28.47
CA ALA A 126 -54.76 9.73 -29.87
C ALA A 126 -53.57 10.68 -30.07
N ALA A 127 -53.45 11.73 -29.25
CA ALA A 127 -52.27 12.61 -29.28
C ALA A 127 -51.05 11.94 -28.65
N GLY A 128 -51.24 11.21 -27.55
CA GLY A 128 -50.17 10.57 -26.80
C GLY A 128 -49.72 9.23 -27.35
N SER A 129 -50.49 8.53 -28.19
CA SER A 129 -50.12 7.19 -28.65
C SER A 129 -50.58 6.92 -30.07
N ARG A 130 -49.65 6.47 -30.90
CA ARG A 130 -49.94 6.05 -32.27
C ARG A 130 -50.84 4.82 -32.30
N PHE A 131 -50.70 3.91 -31.34
CA PHE A 131 -51.58 2.74 -31.20
C PHE A 131 -53.04 3.16 -30.96
N PHE A 132 -53.29 4.07 -30.03
CA PHE A 132 -54.65 4.57 -29.78
C PHE A 132 -55.16 5.43 -30.94
N ALA A 133 -54.30 6.22 -31.59
CA ALA A 133 -54.69 6.97 -32.78
C ALA A 133 -55.16 6.07 -33.92
N GLU A 134 -54.44 4.96 -34.18
CA GLU A 134 -54.79 3.95 -35.19
C GLU A 134 -56.08 3.22 -34.83
N ASN A 135 -56.22 2.75 -33.57
CA ASN A 135 -57.37 1.95 -33.15
C ASN A 135 -58.65 2.76 -32.94
N LEU A 136 -58.54 4.03 -32.56
CA LEU A 136 -59.68 4.92 -32.40
C LEU A 136 -60.05 5.63 -33.72
N ALA A 137 -59.23 5.52 -34.78
CA ALA A 137 -59.57 6.06 -36.09
C ALA A 137 -60.76 5.30 -36.70
N GLY A 138 -61.85 6.01 -36.99
CA GLY A 138 -63.06 5.43 -37.61
C GLY A 138 -64.10 4.87 -36.64
N ILE A 139 -63.81 4.76 -35.34
CA ILE A 139 -64.83 4.39 -34.34
C ILE A 139 -65.64 5.65 -34.00
N GLY A 140 -66.85 5.74 -34.56
CA GLY A 140 -67.82 6.79 -34.26
C GLY A 140 -68.71 6.38 -33.09
N GLY A 141 -68.48 6.96 -31.91
CA GLY A 141 -69.46 6.91 -30.82
C GLY A 141 -70.74 7.61 -31.26
N GLY A 142 -71.89 6.94 -31.13
CA GLY A 142 -73.18 7.62 -31.26
C GLY A 142 -73.32 8.74 -30.21
N PRO A 143 -74.16 9.76 -30.45
CA PRO A 143 -74.32 10.86 -29.50
C PRO A 143 -74.70 10.33 -28.11
N GLY A 144 -73.83 10.57 -27.12
CA GLY A 144 -74.04 10.21 -25.72
C GLY A 144 -73.64 8.80 -25.29
N ARG A 145 -72.94 8.01 -26.12
CA ARG A 145 -72.35 6.73 -25.68
C ARG A 145 -70.82 6.75 -25.77
N PRO A 146 -70.10 6.47 -24.68
CA PRO A 146 -68.65 6.39 -24.70
C PRO A 146 -68.18 5.22 -25.57
N VAL A 147 -67.05 5.38 -26.23
CA VAL A 147 -66.41 4.29 -26.98
C VAL A 147 -65.78 3.34 -25.97
N LEU A 148 -66.20 2.07 -25.97
CA LEU A 148 -65.63 1.04 -25.11
C LEU A 148 -64.34 0.49 -25.74
N VAL A 149 -63.23 0.57 -25.01
CA VAL A 149 -61.95 -0.03 -25.41
C VAL A 149 -61.52 -0.97 -24.30
N GLU A 150 -61.32 -2.25 -24.62
CA GLU A 150 -60.80 -3.23 -23.68
C GLU A 150 -59.38 -3.63 -24.08
N ILE A 151 -58.47 -3.62 -23.10
CA ILE A 151 -57.12 -4.16 -23.24
C ILE A 151 -57.04 -5.37 -22.30
N CYS A 152 -56.89 -6.55 -22.88
CA CYS A 152 -56.91 -7.82 -22.18
C CYS A 152 -55.50 -8.41 -22.05
N ASP A 153 -55.33 -9.30 -21.07
CA ASP A 153 -54.13 -10.11 -20.86
C ASP A 153 -52.82 -9.30 -20.71
N CYS A 154 -52.89 -8.16 -20.03
CA CYS A 154 -51.69 -7.39 -19.68
C CYS A 154 -50.91 -8.07 -18.55
N ASP A 155 -49.60 -8.26 -18.73
CA ASP A 155 -48.71 -8.79 -17.68
C ASP A 155 -48.65 -7.86 -16.45
N ASP A 156 -48.67 -6.55 -16.66
CA ASP A 156 -48.62 -5.52 -15.60
C ASP A 156 -49.69 -4.43 -15.83
N ALA A 157 -50.94 -4.71 -15.47
CA ALA A 157 -52.05 -3.77 -15.62
C ALA A 157 -51.83 -2.43 -14.88
N GLU A 158 -51.14 -2.44 -13.73
CA GLU A 158 -50.83 -1.22 -12.96
C GLU A 158 -49.91 -0.27 -13.73
N VAL A 159 -48.87 -0.82 -14.34
CA VAL A 159 -47.90 -0.06 -15.14
C VAL A 159 -48.61 0.54 -16.36
N TYR A 160 -49.52 -0.22 -16.97
CA TYR A 160 -50.32 0.28 -18.10
C TYR A 160 -51.23 1.44 -17.70
N VAL A 161 -51.92 1.33 -16.56
CA VAL A 161 -52.74 2.41 -16.02
C VAL A 161 -51.88 3.66 -15.75
N GLU A 162 -50.68 3.48 -15.20
CA GLU A 162 -49.74 4.58 -14.97
C GLU A 162 -49.25 5.23 -16.26
N VAL A 163 -48.95 4.47 -17.31
CA VAL A 163 -48.58 5.01 -18.63
C VAL A 163 -49.73 5.81 -19.24
N VAL A 164 -50.98 5.34 -19.14
CA VAL A 164 -52.14 6.13 -19.56
C VAL A 164 -52.25 7.42 -18.74
N GLY A 165 -52.01 7.36 -17.43
CA GLY A 165 -51.94 8.54 -16.57
C GLY A 165 -50.84 9.53 -16.97
N LEU A 166 -49.68 9.05 -17.42
CA LEU A 166 -48.58 9.89 -17.91
C LEU A 166 -48.98 10.68 -19.16
N MET A 167 -49.88 10.18 -20.01
CA MET A 167 -50.40 10.94 -21.16
C MET A 167 -51.18 12.20 -20.76
N TYR A 168 -51.69 12.26 -19.52
CA TYR A 168 -52.35 13.44 -18.95
C TYR A 168 -51.40 14.33 -18.15
N SER A 169 -50.13 13.94 -18.01
CA SER A 169 -49.16 14.73 -17.28
C SER A 169 -48.71 15.93 -18.10
N VAL A 170 -48.66 17.10 -17.45
CA VAL A 170 -48.11 18.33 -18.03
C VAL A 170 -46.58 18.26 -18.11
N ASP A 171 -45.94 17.50 -17.21
CA ASP A 171 -44.48 17.37 -17.13
C ASP A 171 -44.09 15.93 -16.77
N LEU A 172 -43.76 15.15 -17.80
CA LEU A 172 -43.33 13.76 -17.68
C LEU A 172 -42.06 13.59 -16.85
N ARG A 173 -41.12 14.53 -16.92
CA ARG A 173 -39.86 14.46 -16.15
C ARG A 173 -40.14 14.58 -14.66
N ARG A 174 -41.05 15.48 -14.28
CA ARG A 174 -41.48 15.61 -12.89
C ARG A 174 -42.26 14.39 -12.41
N SER A 175 -43.06 13.78 -13.28
CA SER A 175 -43.79 12.56 -12.95
C SER A 175 -42.89 11.35 -12.72
N LEU A 176 -41.75 11.27 -13.42
CA LEU A 176 -40.76 10.21 -13.26
C LEU A 176 -39.72 10.50 -12.16
N ALA A 177 -39.68 11.73 -11.64
CA ALA A 177 -38.69 12.12 -10.64
C ALA A 177 -38.84 11.32 -9.33
N GLY A 178 -37.79 10.60 -8.95
CA GLY A 178 -37.74 9.78 -7.74
C GLY A 178 -38.26 8.34 -7.91
N GLU A 179 -38.67 7.95 -9.12
CA GLU A 179 -39.01 6.56 -9.43
C GLU A 179 -37.74 5.71 -9.60
N ASP A 180 -37.83 4.43 -9.22
CA ASP A 180 -36.73 3.47 -9.31
C ASP A 180 -36.51 2.93 -10.74
N VAL A 181 -35.34 2.34 -10.98
CA VAL A 181 -34.94 1.85 -12.31
C VAL A 181 -35.88 0.76 -12.81
N GLU A 182 -36.31 -0.16 -11.94
CA GLU A 182 -37.19 -1.27 -12.32
C GLU A 182 -38.55 -0.78 -12.82
N LYS A 183 -39.15 0.17 -12.10
CA LYS A 183 -40.41 0.79 -12.49
C LYS A 183 -40.27 1.59 -13.78
N VAL A 184 -39.20 2.36 -13.94
CA VAL A 184 -38.96 3.13 -15.18
C VAL A 184 -38.76 2.19 -16.38
N LEU A 185 -38.07 1.06 -16.20
CA LEU A 185 -37.96 0.03 -17.24
C LEU A 185 -39.31 -0.63 -17.56
N ALA A 186 -40.17 -0.84 -16.58
CA ALA A 186 -41.53 -1.35 -16.80
C ALA A 186 -42.39 -0.33 -17.58
N LEU A 187 -42.38 0.94 -17.17
CA LEU A 187 -43.05 2.04 -17.87
C LEU A 187 -42.53 2.18 -19.30
N LEU A 188 -41.23 2.04 -19.51
CA LEU A 188 -40.60 2.07 -20.84
C LEU A 188 -41.14 0.94 -21.73
N LYS A 189 -41.18 -0.30 -21.25
CA LYS A 189 -41.71 -1.45 -22.03
C LYS A 189 -43.13 -1.19 -22.50
N VAL A 190 -44.02 -0.80 -21.58
CA VAL A 190 -45.43 -0.53 -21.93
C VAL A 190 -45.54 0.68 -22.85
N SER A 191 -44.75 1.73 -22.65
CA SER A 191 -44.73 2.91 -23.52
C SER A 191 -44.28 2.56 -24.95
N VAL A 192 -43.35 1.61 -25.10
CA VAL A 192 -42.96 1.07 -26.41
C VAL A 192 -44.10 0.29 -27.05
N ASP A 193 -44.77 -0.59 -26.31
CA ASP A 193 -45.85 -1.43 -26.84
C ASP A 193 -47.02 -0.59 -27.39
N ILE A 194 -47.35 0.51 -26.72
CA ILE A 194 -48.41 1.43 -27.14
C ILE A 194 -47.92 2.54 -28.07
N LYS A 195 -46.64 2.56 -28.45
CA LYS A 195 -46.01 3.61 -29.27
C LYS A 195 -46.24 5.02 -28.70
N PHE A 196 -46.02 5.22 -27.40
CA PHE A 196 -46.07 6.51 -26.72
C PHE A 196 -44.69 7.18 -26.75
N ASP A 197 -44.42 7.97 -27.80
CA ASP A 197 -43.08 8.50 -28.08
C ASP A 197 -42.56 9.45 -26.97
N ASP A 198 -43.40 10.34 -26.43
CA ASP A 198 -42.98 11.25 -25.35
C ASP A 198 -42.66 10.50 -24.05
N GLY A 199 -43.43 9.45 -23.71
CA GLY A 199 -43.16 8.59 -22.57
C GLY A 199 -41.88 7.79 -22.72
N ILE A 200 -41.63 7.26 -23.92
CA ILE A 200 -40.37 6.56 -24.22
C ILE A 200 -39.18 7.50 -24.05
N SER A 201 -39.23 8.71 -24.63
CA SER A 201 -38.16 9.71 -24.48
C SER A 201 -37.96 10.11 -23.02
N ALA A 202 -39.04 10.35 -22.28
CA ALA A 202 -38.94 10.72 -20.86
C ALA A 202 -38.34 9.60 -19.99
N CYS A 203 -38.66 8.34 -20.27
CA CYS A 203 -38.07 7.20 -19.58
C CYS A 203 -36.58 7.06 -19.90
N LEU A 204 -36.18 7.22 -21.17
CA LEU A 204 -34.77 7.16 -21.58
C LEU A 204 -33.96 8.32 -20.98
N ASP A 205 -34.48 9.55 -21.02
CA ASP A 205 -33.87 10.73 -20.38
C ASP A 205 -33.68 10.50 -18.87
N HIS A 206 -34.66 9.88 -18.21
CA HIS A 206 -34.57 9.59 -16.78
C HIS A 206 -33.51 8.53 -16.48
N LEU A 207 -33.47 7.44 -17.27
CA LEU A 207 -32.42 6.42 -17.16
C LEU A 207 -31.04 7.04 -17.38
N GLU A 208 -30.89 7.97 -18.34
CA GLU A 208 -29.64 8.72 -18.57
C GLU A 208 -29.24 9.60 -17.39
N ALA A 209 -30.19 10.14 -16.63
CA ALA A 209 -29.90 11.10 -15.56
C ALA A 209 -29.58 10.47 -14.19
N ILE A 210 -30.03 9.24 -13.93
CA ILE A 210 -29.89 8.60 -12.60
C ILE A 210 -28.66 7.69 -12.49
N PRO A 211 -28.08 7.50 -11.28
CA PRO A 211 -27.09 6.45 -11.04
C PRO A 211 -27.78 5.07 -11.00
N TRP A 212 -27.07 4.04 -11.48
CA TRP A 212 -27.53 2.65 -11.43
C TRP A 212 -26.64 1.84 -10.49
N SER A 213 -27.22 0.87 -9.81
CA SER A 213 -26.47 -0.26 -9.26
C SER A 213 -26.08 -1.25 -10.36
N GLU A 214 -25.14 -2.16 -10.08
CA GLU A 214 -24.69 -3.16 -11.06
C GLU A 214 -25.83 -4.09 -11.53
N ASP A 215 -26.70 -4.52 -10.61
CA ASP A 215 -27.87 -5.34 -10.94
C ASP A 215 -28.88 -4.59 -11.85
N GLU A 216 -29.00 -3.28 -11.64
CA GLU A 216 -29.85 -2.41 -12.46
C GLU A 216 -29.23 -2.18 -13.84
N GLU A 217 -27.90 -2.03 -13.93
CA GLU A 217 -27.18 -1.88 -15.19
C GLU A 217 -27.41 -3.06 -16.13
N GLU A 218 -27.28 -4.31 -15.65
CA GLU A 218 -27.53 -5.51 -16.46
C GLU A 218 -28.99 -5.55 -16.96
N LYS A 219 -29.95 -5.18 -16.11
CA LYS A 219 -31.38 -5.11 -16.46
C LYS A 219 -31.65 -4.03 -17.51
N VAL A 220 -31.03 -2.85 -17.38
CA VAL A 220 -31.12 -1.76 -18.36
C VAL A 220 -30.55 -2.22 -19.70
N MET A 221 -29.34 -2.79 -19.71
CA MET A 221 -28.69 -3.31 -20.92
C MET A 221 -29.52 -4.41 -21.60
N SER A 222 -30.03 -5.38 -20.83
CA SER A 222 -30.88 -6.46 -21.32
C SER A 222 -32.20 -5.96 -21.90
N THR A 223 -32.80 -4.94 -21.29
CA THR A 223 -34.06 -4.37 -21.76
C THR A 223 -33.85 -3.53 -23.02
N LEU A 224 -32.88 -2.62 -23.02
CA LEU A 224 -32.58 -1.75 -24.15
C LEU A 224 -32.08 -2.51 -25.39
N SER A 225 -31.28 -3.57 -25.21
CA SER A 225 -30.84 -4.41 -26.34
C SER A 225 -31.97 -5.17 -27.03
N LYS A 226 -33.03 -5.52 -26.29
CA LYS A 226 -34.25 -6.15 -26.85
C LYS A 226 -35.14 -5.14 -27.57
N LEU A 227 -35.14 -3.88 -27.13
CA LEU A 227 -35.93 -2.79 -27.70
C LEU A 227 -35.22 -2.18 -28.93
N ARG A 228 -35.09 -2.93 -30.03
CA ARG A 228 -34.56 -2.39 -31.30
C ARG A 228 -35.62 -1.57 -32.05
N ILE A 229 -35.83 -0.32 -31.63
CA ILE A 229 -36.72 0.64 -32.30
C ILE A 229 -35.90 1.52 -33.25
N GLN A 230 -36.11 1.40 -34.56
CA GLN A 230 -35.34 2.14 -35.59
C GLN A 230 -35.43 3.67 -35.46
N GLN A 231 -36.53 4.21 -34.93
CA GLN A 231 -36.75 5.67 -34.80
C GLN A 231 -36.10 6.30 -33.57
N LEU A 232 -35.74 5.50 -32.56
CA LEU A 232 -35.21 5.97 -31.26
C LEU A 232 -33.78 5.47 -31.00
N HIS A 233 -33.09 5.03 -32.05
CA HIS A 233 -31.77 4.43 -31.98
C HIS A 233 -30.76 5.34 -31.26
N GLU A 234 -30.77 6.65 -31.57
CA GLU A 234 -29.84 7.62 -30.99
C GLU A 234 -30.05 7.80 -29.46
N SER A 235 -31.29 7.87 -28.99
CA SER A 235 -31.58 8.01 -27.55
C SER A 235 -31.26 6.76 -26.77
N ILE A 236 -31.48 5.58 -27.36
CA ILE A 236 -31.08 4.30 -26.75
C ILE A 236 -29.54 4.21 -26.72
N GLU A 237 -28.86 4.62 -27.79
CA GLU A 237 -27.40 4.66 -27.84
C GLU A 237 -26.79 5.60 -26.79
N ARG A 238 -27.37 6.78 -26.53
CA ARG A 238 -26.88 7.69 -25.47
C ARG A 238 -26.90 7.04 -24.08
N VAL A 239 -27.96 6.31 -23.76
CA VAL A 239 -28.06 5.57 -22.49
C VAL A 239 -27.04 4.42 -22.48
N LEU A 240 -26.95 3.67 -23.58
CA LEU A 240 -25.98 2.57 -23.71
C LEU A 240 -24.52 3.05 -23.69
N GLN A 241 -24.21 4.28 -24.12
CA GLN A 241 -22.85 4.87 -24.07
C GLN A 241 -22.30 5.00 -22.65
N ARG A 242 -23.13 4.97 -21.61
CA ARG A 242 -22.67 4.93 -20.20
C ARG A 242 -21.93 3.63 -19.86
N VAL A 243 -22.18 2.56 -20.61
CA VAL A 243 -21.71 1.19 -20.38
C VAL A 243 -20.94 0.65 -21.59
N SER A 244 -21.28 1.13 -22.78
CA SER A 244 -20.65 0.76 -24.04
C SER A 244 -19.27 1.41 -24.13
N VAL A 245 -18.24 0.58 -24.05
CA VAL A 245 -16.91 0.94 -24.50
C VAL A 245 -16.99 1.07 -26.02
N GLU A 246 -17.26 2.28 -26.54
CA GLU A 246 -17.10 2.50 -27.98
C GLU A 246 -15.67 2.12 -28.38
N PRO A 247 -15.48 1.35 -29.47
CA PRO A 247 -14.18 1.19 -30.10
C PRO A 247 -13.84 2.47 -30.88
N SER A 248 -13.86 3.62 -30.23
CA SER A 248 -13.41 4.87 -30.82
C SER A 248 -11.88 4.84 -30.86
N THR A 249 -11.32 5.37 -31.93
CA THR A 249 -9.94 5.21 -32.43
C THR A 249 -8.82 5.82 -31.55
N SER A 250 -8.96 5.85 -30.23
CA SER A 250 -7.84 6.12 -29.31
C SER A 250 -7.99 5.38 -27.98
N ALA A 251 -7.31 4.23 -27.94
CA ALA A 251 -6.71 3.62 -26.76
C ALA A 251 -7.69 2.97 -25.75
N ASN A 252 -7.78 1.63 -25.86
CA ASN A 252 -8.37 0.65 -24.93
C ASN A 252 -8.33 1.08 -23.45
N ALA A 253 -9.27 0.61 -22.62
CA ALA A 253 -9.22 0.78 -21.15
C ALA A 253 -7.84 0.48 -20.53
N ASP A 254 -7.09 -0.45 -21.15
CA ASP A 254 -5.67 -0.74 -20.86
C ASP A 254 -4.81 0.53 -20.86
N SER A 255 -4.99 1.44 -21.82
CA SER A 255 -4.20 2.66 -21.95
C SER A 255 -4.37 3.62 -20.78
N VAL A 256 -5.56 3.71 -20.20
CA VAL A 256 -5.83 4.56 -19.04
C VAL A 256 -5.11 3.99 -17.82
N VAL A 257 -5.21 2.67 -17.59
CA VAL A 257 -4.49 1.98 -16.51
C VAL A 257 -2.99 2.18 -16.68
N VAL A 258 -2.47 2.00 -17.90
CA VAL A 258 -1.04 2.19 -18.20
C VAL A 258 -0.59 3.64 -17.97
N ASN A 259 -1.38 4.62 -18.39
CA ASN A 259 -1.08 6.05 -18.18
C ASN A 259 -1.08 6.40 -16.69
N VAL A 260 -2.04 5.89 -15.92
CA VAL A 260 -2.12 6.08 -14.47
C VAL A 260 -0.91 5.43 -13.78
N LEU A 261 -0.61 4.17 -14.10
CA LEU A 261 0.57 3.47 -13.57
C LEU A 261 1.85 4.24 -13.86
N HIS A 262 2.03 4.70 -15.10
CA HIS A 262 3.20 5.47 -15.51
C HIS A 262 3.30 6.80 -14.76
N GLY A 263 2.20 7.55 -14.65
CA GLY A 263 2.14 8.82 -13.92
C GLY A 263 2.49 8.66 -12.44
N VAL A 264 2.02 7.59 -11.80
CA VAL A 264 2.37 7.27 -10.40
C VAL A 264 3.85 6.97 -10.24
N LEU A 265 4.42 6.16 -11.13
CA LEU A 265 5.84 5.82 -11.09
C LEU A 265 6.75 7.03 -11.34
N GLN A 266 6.29 8.03 -12.09
CA GLN A 266 7.03 9.28 -12.34
C GLN A 266 6.83 10.36 -11.28
N SER A 267 5.84 10.23 -10.41
CA SER A 267 5.51 11.25 -9.41
C SER A 267 6.65 11.49 -8.42
N LYS A 268 7.05 12.76 -8.27
CA LYS A 268 8.05 13.21 -7.28
C LYS A 268 7.47 13.36 -5.87
N ASP A 269 6.16 13.64 -5.75
CA ASP A 269 5.50 13.79 -4.45
C ASP A 269 5.38 12.42 -3.76
N LYS A 270 6.07 12.28 -2.62
CA LYS A 270 6.13 11.03 -1.85
C LYS A 270 4.77 10.64 -1.25
N LYS A 271 3.94 11.61 -0.85
CA LYS A 271 2.64 11.35 -0.24
C LYS A 271 1.63 10.95 -1.32
N ALA A 272 1.49 11.76 -2.37
CA ALA A 272 0.58 11.46 -3.46
C ALA A 272 0.91 10.13 -4.15
N ARG A 273 2.20 9.84 -4.36
CA ARG A 273 2.64 8.55 -4.91
C ARG A 273 2.23 7.39 -4.01
N ARG A 274 2.43 7.49 -2.69
CA ARG A 274 2.06 6.42 -1.75
C ARG A 274 0.55 6.18 -1.72
N ASP A 275 -0.24 7.26 -1.63
CA ASP A 275 -1.70 7.17 -1.56
C ASP A 275 -2.27 6.57 -2.84
N MET A 276 -1.74 6.98 -4.01
CA MET A 276 -2.16 6.44 -5.31
C MET A 276 -1.70 4.99 -5.52
N LYS A 277 -0.48 4.62 -5.10
CA LYS A 277 -0.02 3.22 -5.10
C LYS A 277 -0.95 2.32 -4.28
N ALA A 278 -1.40 2.79 -3.11
CA ALA A 278 -2.31 2.05 -2.26
C ALA A 278 -3.71 1.90 -2.87
N LEU A 279 -4.24 2.97 -3.48
CA LEU A 279 -5.52 2.93 -4.18
C LEU A 279 -5.48 1.94 -5.36
N ILE A 280 -4.47 2.05 -6.23
CA ILE A 280 -4.32 1.16 -7.38
C ILE A 280 -4.13 -0.28 -6.94
N ALA A 281 -3.33 -0.55 -5.90
CA ALA A 281 -3.16 -1.91 -5.38
C ALA A 281 -4.49 -2.52 -4.90
N ARG A 282 -5.36 -1.72 -4.27
CA ARG A 282 -6.70 -2.17 -3.87
C ARG A 282 -7.61 -2.44 -5.07
N LEU A 283 -7.58 -1.56 -6.08
CA LEU A 283 -8.34 -1.72 -7.32
C LEU A 283 -7.91 -2.99 -8.07
N LEU A 284 -6.60 -3.22 -8.21
CA LEU A 284 -6.06 -4.38 -8.92
C LEU A 284 -6.25 -5.71 -8.17
N ARG A 285 -6.37 -5.70 -6.84
CA ARG A 285 -6.66 -6.90 -6.04
C ARG A 285 -8.14 -7.30 -6.04
N GLY A 286 -9.04 -6.40 -6.46
CA GLY A 286 -10.48 -6.63 -6.34
C GLY A 286 -10.97 -6.66 -4.89
N ASP A 287 -10.27 -5.97 -3.97
CA ASP A 287 -10.63 -5.87 -2.54
C ASP A 287 -11.84 -4.92 -2.30
N LEU A 288 -12.53 -4.50 -3.36
CA LEU A 288 -13.83 -3.85 -3.29
C LEU A 288 -14.89 -4.96 -3.30
N ASN A 289 -15.83 -4.92 -2.36
CA ASN A 289 -16.73 -6.03 -2.00
C ASN A 289 -17.29 -6.83 -3.21
N HIS A 290 -17.23 -8.16 -3.06
CA HIS A 290 -17.71 -9.31 -3.85
C HIS A 290 -18.96 -9.27 -4.79
N SER A 291 -19.42 -8.14 -5.34
CA SER A 291 -20.46 -8.12 -6.42
C SER A 291 -19.91 -7.76 -7.81
N ASP A 292 -18.72 -7.17 -7.88
CA ASP A 292 -18.15 -6.52 -9.05
C ASP A 292 -17.70 -7.50 -10.18
N ILE A 293 -18.62 -7.92 -11.04
CA ILE A 293 -18.31 -8.74 -12.23
C ILE A 293 -17.70 -7.89 -13.35
N HIS A 294 -17.93 -6.57 -13.38
CA HIS A 294 -17.45 -5.66 -14.44
C HIS A 294 -16.08 -5.01 -14.20
N TYR A 295 -15.58 -4.96 -12.95
CA TYR A 295 -14.22 -4.47 -12.66
C TYR A 295 -13.11 -5.47 -12.99
N LYS A 296 -13.46 -6.68 -13.46
CA LYS A 296 -12.49 -7.65 -14.01
C LYS A 296 -11.70 -7.12 -15.22
N ASN A 297 -12.16 -6.03 -15.84
CA ASN A 297 -11.52 -5.47 -17.03
C ASN A 297 -10.49 -4.35 -16.76
N LEU A 298 -10.29 -3.90 -15.51
CA LEU A 298 -9.12 -3.09 -15.16
C LEU A 298 -7.91 -3.99 -14.89
N GLU A 299 -7.58 -4.84 -15.86
CA GLU A 299 -6.41 -5.67 -15.78
C GLU A 299 -5.24 -4.97 -16.47
N ALA A 300 -4.21 -4.60 -15.69
CA ALA A 300 -2.95 -4.17 -16.28
C ALA A 300 -2.33 -5.37 -17.03
N PRO A 301 -2.14 -5.31 -18.37
CA PRO A 301 -1.62 -6.43 -19.13
C PRO A 301 -0.24 -6.85 -18.62
N ARG A 302 0.02 -8.17 -18.59
CA ARG A 302 1.30 -8.75 -18.12
C ARG A 302 2.48 -8.06 -18.79
N GLU A 303 2.43 -7.91 -20.11
CA GLU A 303 3.47 -7.28 -20.93
C GLU A 303 3.76 -5.85 -20.46
N THR A 304 2.73 -5.09 -20.11
CA THR A 304 2.91 -3.71 -19.65
C THR A 304 3.57 -3.65 -18.28
N LEU A 305 3.16 -4.51 -17.34
CA LEU A 305 3.79 -4.57 -16.03
C LEU A 305 5.28 -4.93 -16.14
N TYR A 306 5.62 -5.89 -17.00
CA TYR A 306 7.01 -6.26 -17.27
C TYR A 306 7.79 -5.15 -17.98
N GLN A 307 7.20 -4.46 -18.96
CA GLN A 307 7.82 -3.28 -19.59
C GLN A 307 8.11 -2.17 -18.57
N LEU A 308 7.19 -1.91 -17.64
CA LEU A 308 7.40 -0.96 -16.55
C LEU A 308 8.52 -1.43 -15.61
N CYS A 309 8.54 -2.71 -15.22
CA CYS A 309 9.62 -3.28 -14.42
C CYS A 309 10.99 -3.10 -15.07
N HIS A 310 11.13 -3.46 -16.35
CA HIS A 310 12.35 -3.27 -17.12
C HIS A 310 12.79 -1.81 -17.13
N LYS A 311 11.89 -0.90 -17.51
CA LYS A 311 12.20 0.54 -17.57
C LYS A 311 12.66 1.08 -16.21
N ARG A 312 12.03 0.65 -15.11
CA ARG A 312 12.39 1.09 -13.75
C ARG A 312 13.71 0.48 -13.27
N MET A 313 13.97 -0.78 -13.61
CA MET A 313 15.26 -1.42 -13.35
C MET A 313 16.40 -0.76 -14.12
N ASP A 314 16.20 -0.41 -15.39
CA ASP A 314 17.21 0.28 -16.20
C ASP A 314 17.49 1.68 -15.64
N CYS A 315 16.45 2.42 -15.25
CA CYS A 315 16.61 3.70 -14.56
C CYS A 315 17.37 3.55 -13.23
N LEU A 316 17.03 2.52 -12.44
CA LEU A 316 17.71 2.24 -11.17
C LEU A 316 19.19 1.92 -11.39
N LEU A 317 19.52 1.10 -12.39
CA LEU A 317 20.89 0.78 -12.77
C LEU A 317 21.68 2.02 -13.18
N LEU A 318 21.07 2.88 -14.00
CA LEU A 318 21.70 4.12 -14.47
C LEU A 318 22.01 5.05 -13.28
N LEU A 319 21.02 5.33 -12.42
CA LEU A 319 21.20 6.16 -11.22
C LEU A 319 22.24 5.58 -10.26
N LEU A 320 22.23 4.26 -10.05
CA LEU A 320 23.17 3.60 -9.15
C LEU A 320 24.59 3.61 -9.71
N SER A 321 24.74 3.47 -11.02
CA SER A 321 26.04 3.55 -11.71
C SER A 321 26.61 4.96 -11.64
N GLU A 322 25.78 5.99 -11.82
CA GLU A 322 26.16 7.39 -11.65
C GLU A 322 26.62 7.64 -10.22
N ALA A 323 25.82 7.20 -9.24
CA ALA A 323 26.13 7.32 -7.82
C ALA A 323 27.43 6.62 -7.41
N ALA A 324 27.70 5.43 -7.97
CA ALA A 324 28.90 4.66 -7.70
C ALA A 324 30.18 5.29 -8.30
N ASN A 325 30.05 6.11 -9.34
CA ASN A 325 31.17 6.78 -10.01
C ASN A 325 31.39 8.23 -9.55
N MET A 326 30.55 8.76 -8.64
CA MET A 326 30.69 10.13 -8.15
C MET A 326 31.95 10.32 -7.28
N VAL A 327 32.80 11.26 -7.69
CA VAL A 327 33.96 11.74 -6.93
C VAL A 327 33.48 12.51 -5.69
N GLU A 328 34.15 12.34 -4.55
CA GLU A 328 33.83 13.07 -3.31
C GLU A 328 33.90 14.59 -3.53
N GLY A 329 32.78 15.29 -3.31
CA GLY A 329 32.67 16.75 -3.42
C GLY A 329 31.92 17.28 -4.64
N GLN A 330 31.47 16.41 -5.56
CA GLN A 330 30.75 16.81 -6.77
C GLN A 330 29.27 16.36 -6.71
N GLY A 331 28.34 17.32 -6.78
CA GLY A 331 26.89 17.08 -6.87
C GLY A 331 26.16 16.88 -5.55
N ASP A 332 24.82 16.99 -5.60
CA ASP A 332 23.94 16.68 -4.46
C ASP A 332 23.71 15.17 -4.36
N ARG A 333 24.70 14.49 -3.75
CA ARG A 333 24.63 13.04 -3.50
C ARG A 333 23.38 12.65 -2.71
N ALA A 334 22.83 13.53 -1.87
CA ALA A 334 21.63 13.24 -1.11
C ALA A 334 20.38 13.21 -2.02
N ALA A 335 20.27 14.15 -2.97
CA ALA A 335 19.21 14.14 -3.97
C ALA A 335 19.27 12.88 -4.86
N LEU A 336 20.46 12.53 -5.38
CA LEU A 336 20.66 11.33 -6.20
C LEU A 336 20.28 10.05 -5.45
N MET A 337 20.68 9.92 -4.18
CA MET A 337 20.30 8.77 -3.35
C MET A 337 18.80 8.75 -3.04
N GLY A 338 18.15 9.92 -2.94
CA GLY A 338 16.71 10.04 -2.85
C GLY A 338 16.00 9.52 -4.11
N GLU A 339 16.57 9.72 -5.29
CA GLU A 339 16.07 9.17 -6.55
C GLU A 339 16.27 7.66 -6.65
N VAL A 340 17.43 7.14 -6.23
CA VAL A 340 17.69 5.69 -6.13
C VAL A 340 16.66 5.02 -5.22
N ALA A 341 16.42 5.56 -4.03
CA ALA A 341 15.42 5.04 -3.10
C ALA A 341 14.00 5.08 -3.71
N ARG A 342 13.65 6.15 -4.44
CA ARG A 342 12.36 6.26 -5.12
C ARG A 342 12.19 5.21 -6.22
N GLU A 343 13.21 4.97 -7.04
CA GLU A 343 13.13 3.94 -8.09
C GLU A 343 13.14 2.53 -7.50
N ALA A 344 13.84 2.28 -6.40
CA ALA A 344 13.74 1.01 -5.67
C ALA A 344 12.32 0.77 -5.11
N ASP A 345 11.69 1.76 -4.47
CA ASP A 345 10.29 1.73 -4.01
C ASP A 345 9.29 1.52 -5.17
N ASN A 346 9.59 2.03 -6.36
CA ASN A 346 8.80 1.81 -7.56
C ASN A 346 8.90 0.36 -8.05
N VAL A 347 10.11 -0.20 -8.14
CA VAL A 347 10.32 -1.61 -8.51
C VAL A 347 9.67 -2.51 -7.47
N GLN A 348 9.87 -2.25 -6.19
CA GLN A 348 9.28 -3.03 -5.09
C GLN A 348 7.75 -3.11 -5.18
N TRP A 349 7.10 -1.97 -5.45
CA TRP A 349 5.64 -1.91 -5.62
C TRP A 349 5.14 -2.66 -6.87
N LEU A 350 5.86 -2.59 -7.99
CA LEU A 350 5.52 -3.37 -9.18
C LEU A 350 5.64 -4.88 -8.91
N VAL A 351 6.67 -5.29 -8.16
CA VAL A 351 6.85 -6.68 -7.73
C VAL A 351 5.71 -7.14 -6.82
N ASP A 352 5.21 -6.29 -5.93
CA ASP A 352 4.03 -6.62 -5.11
C ASP A 352 2.82 -6.93 -6.02
N ILE A 353 2.57 -6.10 -7.04
CA ILE A 353 1.49 -6.33 -8.01
C ILE A 353 1.69 -7.67 -8.76
N LEU A 354 2.91 -7.97 -9.19
CA LEU A 354 3.22 -9.24 -9.87
C LEU A 354 3.02 -10.46 -8.97
N ILE A 355 3.38 -10.36 -7.68
CA ILE A 355 3.21 -11.43 -6.69
C ILE A 355 1.72 -11.68 -6.42
N ASP A 356 0.95 -10.61 -6.25
CA ASP A 356 -0.50 -10.68 -6.03
C ASP A 356 -1.21 -11.33 -7.21
N LYS A 357 -0.82 -10.96 -8.43
CA LYS A 357 -1.32 -11.56 -9.68
C LYS A 357 -0.74 -12.95 -10.01
N ARG A 358 0.17 -13.50 -9.20
CA ARG A 358 0.85 -14.80 -9.43
C ARG A 358 1.60 -14.91 -10.77
N ILE A 359 2.16 -13.80 -11.25
CA ILE A 359 2.89 -13.69 -12.53
C ILE A 359 4.32 -13.18 -12.34
N ALA A 360 4.91 -13.30 -11.14
CA ALA A 360 6.24 -12.80 -10.79
C ALA A 360 7.40 -13.75 -11.12
N ASP A 361 7.13 -14.89 -11.76
CA ASP A 361 8.09 -15.95 -12.04
C ASP A 361 9.25 -15.49 -12.94
N GLU A 362 8.94 -14.82 -14.05
CA GLU A 362 9.96 -14.30 -14.96
C GLU A 362 10.76 -13.14 -14.32
N PHE A 363 10.12 -12.33 -13.47
CA PHE A 363 10.78 -11.22 -12.79
C PHE A 363 11.93 -11.70 -11.90
N VAL A 364 11.80 -12.85 -11.24
CA VAL A 364 12.90 -13.43 -10.44
C VAL A 364 14.12 -13.69 -11.33
N GLY A 365 13.93 -14.18 -12.54
CA GLY A 365 15.01 -14.36 -13.51
C GLY A 365 15.63 -13.02 -13.94
N LEU A 366 14.79 -12.02 -14.24
CA LEU A 366 15.24 -10.67 -14.59
C LEU A 366 16.09 -10.03 -13.49
N TRP A 367 15.65 -10.13 -12.24
CA TRP A 367 16.35 -9.60 -11.07
C TRP A 367 17.63 -10.37 -10.76
N ALA A 368 17.60 -11.71 -10.83
CA ALA A 368 18.75 -12.57 -10.60
C ALA A 368 19.91 -12.29 -11.55
N ASN A 369 19.61 -11.89 -12.79
CA ASN A 369 20.61 -11.61 -13.82
C ASN A 369 21.22 -10.19 -13.74
N GLN A 370 20.85 -9.37 -12.74
CA GLN A 370 21.36 -8.01 -12.58
C GLN A 370 22.73 -7.95 -11.87
N SER A 371 23.75 -8.58 -12.44
CA SER A 371 25.12 -8.56 -11.88
C SER A 371 25.74 -7.16 -11.87
N GLY A 372 25.46 -6.34 -12.89
CA GLY A 372 25.89 -4.94 -12.96
C GLY A 372 25.31 -4.09 -11.84
N LEU A 373 24.02 -4.28 -11.52
CA LEU A 373 23.36 -3.60 -10.42
C LEU A 373 23.94 -4.03 -9.08
N ALA A 374 24.14 -5.33 -8.86
CA ALA A 374 24.76 -5.86 -7.64
C ALA A 374 26.21 -5.33 -7.44
N THR A 375 26.95 -5.15 -8.54
CA THR A 375 28.31 -4.58 -8.50
C THR A 375 28.31 -3.08 -8.15
N CYS A 376 27.33 -2.32 -8.62
CA CYS A 376 27.19 -0.91 -8.24
C CYS A 376 26.67 -0.77 -6.81
N HIS A 377 25.75 -1.66 -6.40
CA HIS A 377 25.21 -1.75 -5.05
C HIS A 377 26.31 -1.90 -4.01
N SER A 378 27.28 -2.81 -4.22
CA SER A 378 28.39 -3.05 -3.28
C SER A 378 29.26 -1.82 -2.99
N LYS A 379 29.32 -0.85 -3.91
CA LYS A 379 30.13 0.38 -3.81
C LYS A 379 29.47 1.49 -2.99
N ILE A 380 28.16 1.40 -2.77
CA ILE A 380 27.38 2.45 -2.11
C ILE A 380 27.21 2.12 -0.62
N PRO A 381 27.23 3.11 0.30
CA PRO A 381 26.96 2.85 1.71
C PRO A 381 25.56 2.26 1.97
N CYS A 382 25.47 1.26 2.87
CA CYS A 382 24.22 0.57 3.22
C CYS A 382 23.03 1.49 3.53
N MET A 383 23.28 2.65 4.16
CA MET A 383 22.24 3.64 4.50
C MET A 383 21.43 4.14 3.30
N TYR A 384 21.98 4.09 2.08
CA TYR A 384 21.35 4.59 0.86
C TYR A 384 20.84 3.50 -0.07
N ARG A 385 21.34 2.26 0.05
CA ARG A 385 21.06 1.16 -0.89
C ARG A 385 20.16 0.06 -0.33
N PHE A 386 19.81 0.09 0.96
CA PHE A 386 19.04 -0.98 1.59
C PHE A 386 17.64 -1.18 0.96
N GLU A 387 17.05 -0.14 0.36
CA GLU A 387 15.78 -0.22 -0.38
C GLU A 387 15.87 -1.21 -1.57
N ILE A 388 17.04 -1.32 -2.21
CA ILE A 388 17.28 -2.29 -3.29
C ILE A 388 17.28 -3.71 -2.72
N SER A 389 17.90 -3.90 -1.57
CA SER A 389 17.94 -5.19 -0.87
C SER A 389 16.56 -5.63 -0.35
N MET A 390 15.62 -4.68 -0.15
CA MET A 390 14.23 -5.00 0.20
C MET A 390 13.50 -5.75 -0.92
N ILE A 391 13.82 -5.48 -2.20
CA ILE A 391 13.25 -6.20 -3.35
C ILE A 391 13.68 -7.67 -3.29
N THR A 392 14.98 -7.93 -3.07
CA THR A 392 15.48 -9.30 -2.88
C THR A 392 14.82 -9.99 -1.68
N ALA A 393 14.67 -9.29 -0.55
CA ALA A 393 14.02 -9.82 0.63
C ALA A 393 12.57 -10.25 0.34
N GLN A 394 11.81 -9.40 -0.35
CA GLN A 394 10.43 -9.68 -0.77
C GLN A 394 10.34 -10.91 -1.69
N LEU A 395 11.25 -11.03 -2.66
CA LEU A 395 11.31 -12.20 -3.54
C LEU A 395 11.61 -13.49 -2.76
N CYS A 396 12.59 -13.48 -1.84
CA CYS A 396 12.90 -14.64 -1.01
C CYS A 396 11.71 -15.06 -0.12
N VAL A 397 10.98 -14.10 0.45
CA VAL A 397 9.76 -14.39 1.23
C VAL A 397 8.68 -15.01 0.34
N ALA A 398 8.44 -14.44 -0.84
CA ALA A 398 7.39 -14.90 -1.75
C ALA A 398 7.70 -16.29 -2.34
N ILE A 399 8.96 -16.56 -2.69
CA ILE A 399 9.42 -17.89 -3.12
C ILE A 399 9.28 -18.90 -1.98
N GLY A 400 9.76 -18.57 -0.77
CA GLY A 400 9.70 -19.47 0.38
C GLY A 400 8.28 -19.80 0.85
N LYS A 401 7.32 -18.88 0.65
CA LYS A 401 5.89 -19.12 0.87
C LYS A 401 5.20 -19.89 -0.27
N GLY A 402 5.89 -20.16 -1.38
CA GLY A 402 5.31 -20.78 -2.56
C GLY A 402 4.37 -19.87 -3.36
N GLN A 403 4.43 -18.55 -3.16
CA GLN A 403 3.65 -17.58 -3.94
C GLN A 403 4.25 -17.35 -5.34
N ILE A 404 5.56 -17.53 -5.48
CA ILE A 404 6.28 -17.53 -6.75
C ILE A 404 6.89 -18.90 -6.97
N LEU A 405 6.55 -19.54 -8.08
CA LEU A 405 7.15 -20.80 -8.51
C LEU A 405 8.22 -20.49 -9.56
N VAL A 406 9.46 -20.86 -9.27
CA VAL A 406 10.62 -20.56 -10.11
C VAL A 406 11.52 -21.77 -10.29
N SER A 407 12.19 -21.82 -11.44
CA SER A 407 13.14 -22.88 -11.76
C SER A 407 14.29 -22.93 -10.74
N LYS A 408 14.94 -24.10 -10.65
CA LYS A 408 16.15 -24.28 -9.84
C LYS A 408 17.20 -23.22 -10.19
N ASP A 409 17.46 -23.01 -11.48
CA ASP A 409 18.53 -22.13 -11.94
C ASP A 409 18.26 -20.66 -11.59
N ALA A 410 17.00 -20.22 -11.67
CA ALA A 410 16.61 -18.88 -11.24
C ALA A 410 16.85 -18.67 -9.72
N LYS A 411 16.50 -19.67 -8.89
CA LYS A 411 16.78 -19.62 -7.43
C LYS A 411 18.27 -19.56 -7.13
N VAL A 412 19.08 -20.38 -7.82
CA VAL A 412 20.54 -20.39 -7.66
C VAL A 412 21.13 -19.03 -8.09
N SER A 413 20.74 -18.50 -9.25
CA SER A 413 21.22 -17.21 -9.74
C SER A 413 20.82 -16.06 -8.81
N LEU A 414 19.58 -16.05 -8.30
CA LEU A 414 19.11 -15.04 -7.34
C LEU A 414 20.01 -15.00 -6.10
N LEU A 415 20.26 -16.16 -5.51
CA LEU A 415 21.09 -16.27 -4.30
C LEU A 415 22.56 -15.95 -4.60
N ARG A 416 23.11 -16.40 -5.74
CA ARG A 416 24.50 -16.08 -6.10
C ARG A 416 24.73 -14.58 -6.32
N THR A 417 23.77 -13.88 -6.91
CA THR A 417 23.89 -12.45 -7.20
C THR A 417 23.60 -11.59 -5.97
N TRP A 418 22.57 -11.90 -5.19
CA TRP A 418 22.02 -10.95 -4.22
C TRP A 418 22.14 -11.34 -2.74
N LEU A 419 22.54 -12.58 -2.42
CA LEU A 419 22.57 -13.04 -1.01
C LEU A 419 23.52 -12.20 -0.15
N GLU A 420 24.69 -11.86 -0.68
CA GLU A 420 25.70 -11.06 0.03
C GLU A 420 25.19 -9.65 0.35
N ALA A 421 24.62 -8.96 -0.65
CA ALA A 421 23.97 -7.66 -0.52
C ALA A 421 22.84 -7.67 0.52
N LEU A 422 22.00 -8.71 0.48
CA LEU A 422 20.88 -8.89 1.43
C LEU A 422 21.38 -8.97 2.88
N PHE A 423 22.47 -9.70 3.13
CA PHE A 423 23.05 -9.82 4.46
C PHE A 423 23.75 -8.55 4.94
N GLU A 424 24.45 -7.82 4.06
CA GLU A 424 25.10 -6.55 4.42
C GLU A 424 24.10 -5.48 4.87
N ASP A 425 22.96 -5.42 4.19
CA ASP A 425 21.97 -4.39 4.42
C ASP A 425 20.96 -4.77 5.51
N PHE A 426 20.97 -6.01 6.01
CA PHE A 426 20.00 -6.56 6.96
C PHE A 426 19.81 -5.69 8.21
N GLY A 427 20.92 -5.18 8.75
CA GLY A 427 20.89 -4.30 9.92
C GLY A 427 20.20 -2.96 9.64
N TRP A 428 20.30 -2.43 8.42
CA TRP A 428 19.62 -1.20 8.00
C TRP A 428 18.15 -1.44 7.65
N MET A 429 17.84 -2.53 6.95
CA MET A 429 16.46 -2.93 6.66
C MET A 429 15.63 -3.04 7.95
N LYS A 430 16.18 -3.69 9.00
CA LYS A 430 15.55 -3.81 10.32
C LYS A 430 15.36 -2.47 11.04
N ARG A 431 16.28 -1.52 10.88
CA ARG A 431 16.25 -0.23 11.60
C ARG A 431 15.31 0.79 10.96
N THR A 432 15.18 0.77 9.64
CA THR A 432 14.48 1.84 8.90
C THR A 432 13.06 1.44 8.50
N SER A 433 12.81 0.17 8.19
CA SER A 433 11.50 -0.28 7.72
C SER A 433 10.62 -0.79 8.87
N ARG A 434 9.46 -0.14 9.09
CA ARG A 434 8.47 -0.58 10.10
C ARG A 434 7.77 -1.88 9.70
N THR A 435 7.72 -2.19 8.41
CA THR A 435 7.05 -3.38 7.86
C THR A 435 8.00 -4.55 7.65
N PHE A 436 9.31 -4.37 7.89
CA PHE A 436 10.29 -5.43 7.73
C PHE A 436 10.18 -6.47 8.85
N ASN A 437 9.82 -7.70 8.48
CA ASN A 437 9.80 -8.83 9.39
C ASN A 437 11.02 -9.72 9.17
N LYS A 438 11.98 -9.63 10.11
CA LYS A 438 13.21 -10.43 10.11
C LYS A 438 12.94 -11.93 9.95
N THR A 439 12.01 -12.48 10.71
CA THR A 439 11.80 -13.94 10.74
C THR A 439 11.26 -14.42 9.41
N MET A 440 10.32 -13.68 8.81
CA MET A 440 9.77 -14.02 7.51
C MET A 440 10.84 -14.07 6.41
N VAL A 441 11.79 -13.14 6.42
CA VAL A 441 12.89 -13.13 5.44
C VAL A 441 13.84 -14.30 5.67
N GLU A 442 14.20 -14.60 6.92
CA GLU A 442 15.03 -15.75 7.28
C GLU A 442 14.36 -17.09 6.90
N ASP A 443 13.07 -17.24 7.19
CA ASP A 443 12.28 -18.42 6.86
C ASP A 443 12.15 -18.58 5.34
N GLY A 444 11.86 -17.49 4.63
CA GLY A 444 11.74 -17.48 3.17
C GLY A 444 13.05 -17.84 2.48
N LEU A 445 14.16 -17.28 2.96
CA LEU A 445 15.50 -17.60 2.48
C LEU A 445 15.85 -19.07 2.75
N SER A 446 15.59 -19.56 3.97
CA SER A 446 15.85 -20.95 4.36
C SER A 446 15.06 -21.92 3.49
N ALA A 447 13.76 -21.69 3.30
CA ALA A 447 12.91 -22.47 2.41
C ALA A 447 13.43 -22.44 0.96
N THR A 448 13.85 -21.27 0.47
CA THR A 448 14.43 -21.14 -0.88
C THR A 448 15.69 -22.01 -1.03
N ILE A 449 16.61 -21.97 -0.07
CA ILE A 449 17.85 -22.77 -0.09
C ILE A 449 17.53 -24.27 0.01
N LEU A 450 16.67 -24.67 0.94
CA LEU A 450 16.34 -26.09 1.19
C LEU A 450 15.68 -26.79 -0.02
N THR A 451 15.09 -26.02 -0.93
CA THR A 451 14.51 -26.57 -2.18
C THR A 451 15.53 -26.73 -3.32
N LEU A 452 16.81 -26.42 -3.09
CA LEU A 452 17.89 -26.64 -4.06
C LEU A 452 18.54 -28.02 -3.90
N PRO A 453 19.24 -28.55 -4.92
CA PRO A 453 20.05 -29.76 -4.75
C PRO A 453 21.18 -29.58 -3.73
N MET A 454 21.56 -30.66 -3.06
CA MET A 454 22.53 -30.64 -1.95
C MET A 454 23.85 -29.94 -2.28
N ALA A 455 24.39 -30.13 -3.49
CA ALA A 455 25.63 -29.47 -3.91
C ALA A 455 25.51 -27.93 -3.94
N GLU A 456 24.36 -27.40 -4.38
CA GLU A 456 24.11 -25.96 -4.40
C GLU A 456 23.84 -25.42 -2.99
N GLN A 457 23.13 -26.18 -2.16
CA GLN A 457 22.94 -25.82 -0.75
C GLN A 457 24.30 -25.65 -0.05
N GLN A 458 25.19 -26.63 -0.20
CA GLN A 458 26.54 -26.59 0.38
C GLN A 458 27.34 -25.39 -0.13
N ALA A 459 27.36 -25.15 -1.44
CA ALA A 459 28.09 -24.03 -2.02
C ALA A 459 27.60 -22.66 -1.49
N ILE A 460 26.28 -22.48 -1.38
CA ILE A 460 25.67 -21.25 -0.89
C ILE A 460 25.96 -21.06 0.61
N LEU A 461 25.82 -22.11 1.42
CA LEU A 461 26.08 -22.05 2.86
C LEU A 461 27.56 -21.82 3.18
N LEU A 462 28.47 -22.47 2.45
CA LEU A 462 29.92 -22.25 2.61
C LEU A 462 30.29 -20.82 2.21
N ARG A 463 29.79 -20.31 1.07
CA ARG A 463 30.01 -18.91 0.68
C ARG A 463 29.46 -17.94 1.73
N TRP A 464 28.26 -18.21 2.25
CA TRP A 464 27.69 -17.41 3.34
C TRP A 464 28.58 -17.44 4.58
N PHE A 465 29.06 -18.62 4.98
CA PHE A 465 29.93 -18.80 6.13
C PHE A 465 31.25 -18.05 5.95
N ASP A 466 31.85 -18.12 4.77
CA ASP A 466 33.05 -17.36 4.41
C ASP A 466 32.78 -15.86 4.48
N CYS A 467 31.67 -15.37 3.91
CA CYS A 467 31.29 -13.96 4.02
C CYS A 467 31.04 -13.55 5.48
N PHE A 468 30.43 -14.42 6.29
CA PHE A 468 30.13 -14.14 7.70
C PHE A 468 31.40 -14.03 8.54
N LEU A 469 32.34 -14.97 8.38
CA LEU A 469 33.61 -14.97 9.11
C LEU A 469 34.58 -13.91 8.59
N ASN A 470 34.61 -13.67 7.28
CA ASN A 470 35.52 -12.69 6.67
C ASN A 470 34.95 -11.27 6.65
N LYS A 471 33.69 -11.03 7.06
CA LYS A 471 33.15 -9.66 7.23
C LYS A 471 33.80 -8.88 8.37
N ASP A 472 34.43 -9.55 9.33
CA ASP A 472 35.34 -8.89 10.27
C ASP A 472 36.67 -8.46 9.60
N LEU A 473 37.00 -9.01 8.42
CA LEU A 473 38.19 -8.69 7.62
C LEU A 473 37.91 -7.79 6.40
N ILE A 474 36.69 -7.73 5.85
CA ILE A 474 36.29 -6.74 4.86
C ILE A 474 36.11 -5.41 5.59
N LYS A 475 37.19 -4.61 5.57
CA LYS A 475 37.31 -3.25 6.12
C LYS A 475 35.96 -2.54 6.24
N MET A 476 35.40 -2.54 7.45
CA MET A 476 34.60 -1.41 7.92
C MET A 476 35.44 -0.17 7.61
N VAL A 477 34.99 0.68 6.67
CA VAL A 477 35.68 1.93 6.35
C VAL A 477 35.81 2.66 7.69
N ARG A 478 37.04 2.77 8.20
CA ARG A 478 37.30 3.35 9.52
C ARG A 478 36.95 4.83 9.47
N VAL A 479 35.72 5.17 9.89
CA VAL A 479 35.22 6.55 9.88
C VAL A 479 35.93 7.42 10.92
N SER A 480 36.27 6.86 12.08
CA SER A 480 36.96 7.59 13.16
C SER A 480 37.97 6.71 13.89
N VAL A 481 39.24 6.83 13.50
CA VAL A 481 40.37 6.14 14.15
C VAL A 481 40.48 6.46 15.65
N LEU A 482 40.01 7.65 16.08
CA LEU A 482 39.98 8.02 17.49
C LEU A 482 38.90 7.25 18.26
N ASN A 483 37.74 7.00 17.64
CA ASN A 483 36.66 6.23 18.28
C ASN A 483 37.09 4.79 18.52
N ASP A 484 37.74 4.19 17.52
CA ASP A 484 38.27 2.83 17.61
C ASP A 484 39.35 2.72 18.71
N ALA A 485 40.22 3.74 18.81
CA ALA A 485 41.23 3.82 19.85
C ALA A 485 40.63 3.91 21.26
N LEU A 486 39.74 4.87 21.51
CA LEU A 486 39.13 5.07 22.84
C LEU A 486 38.24 3.88 23.25
N LYS A 487 37.49 3.29 22.32
CA LYS A 487 36.74 2.05 22.61
C LYS A 487 37.65 0.90 23.00
N SER A 488 38.77 0.74 22.29
CA SER A 488 39.74 -0.31 22.60
C SER A 488 40.35 -0.13 23.99
N MET A 489 40.66 1.11 24.37
CA MET A 489 41.14 1.45 25.72
C MET A 489 40.09 1.16 26.79
N TYR A 490 38.86 1.68 26.64
CA TYR A 490 37.78 1.45 27.60
C TYR A 490 37.49 -0.04 27.80
N ASN A 491 37.48 -0.83 26.73
CA ASN A 491 37.26 -2.27 26.81
C ASN A 491 38.44 -3.01 27.46
N ALA A 492 39.67 -2.55 27.25
CA ALA A 492 40.85 -3.12 27.90
C ALA A 492 40.87 -2.83 29.41
N GLU A 493 40.52 -1.60 29.79
CA GLU A 493 40.40 -1.16 31.18
C GLU A 493 39.31 -1.93 31.92
N LYS A 494 38.12 -2.03 31.32
CA LYS A 494 37.00 -2.80 31.88
C LYS A 494 37.32 -4.29 32.05
N ARG A 495 38.27 -4.80 31.28
CA ARG A 495 38.79 -6.17 31.37
C ARG A 495 40.00 -6.31 32.31
N GLY A 496 40.44 -5.23 32.96
CA GLY A 496 41.58 -5.23 33.88
C GLY A 496 42.93 -5.50 33.19
N LYS A 497 43.07 -5.18 31.90
CA LYS A 497 44.35 -5.32 31.19
C LYS A 497 45.31 -4.21 31.61
N ARG A 498 46.59 -4.54 31.81
CA ARG A 498 47.64 -3.56 32.15
C ARG A 498 48.10 -2.70 30.98
N GLN A 499 47.85 -3.15 29.75
CA GLN A 499 48.27 -2.45 28.54
C GLN A 499 47.32 -2.69 27.37
N VAL A 500 47.26 -1.73 26.46
CA VAL A 500 46.46 -1.80 25.23
C VAL A 500 47.26 -1.33 24.02
N MET A 501 47.17 -2.09 22.93
CA MET A 501 47.78 -1.73 21.65
C MET A 501 46.71 -1.12 20.74
N ILE A 502 46.98 0.09 20.24
CA ILE A 502 46.10 0.87 19.36
C ILE A 502 46.66 0.86 17.94
N ARG A 503 45.82 0.53 16.95
CA ARG A 503 46.14 0.56 15.51
C ARG A 503 44.89 0.97 14.71
N PRO A 504 44.94 1.99 13.83
CA PRO A 504 46.13 2.75 13.40
C PRO A 504 46.44 3.90 14.35
N SER A 505 47.68 4.38 14.37
CA SER A 505 48.04 5.59 15.11
C SER A 505 47.63 6.85 14.33
N SER A 506 47.40 7.96 15.03
CA SER A 506 47.23 9.28 14.41
C SER A 506 47.69 10.39 15.35
N LYS A 507 48.08 11.54 14.80
CA LYS A 507 48.49 12.71 15.60
C LYS A 507 47.41 13.16 16.59
N VAL A 508 46.13 13.02 16.21
CA VAL A 508 44.99 13.35 17.08
C VAL A 508 44.90 12.38 18.26
N ILE A 509 45.09 11.08 18.03
CA ILE A 509 45.13 10.08 19.11
C ILE A 509 46.28 10.39 20.07
N ILE A 510 47.49 10.63 19.55
CA ILE A 510 48.66 10.96 20.38
C ILE A 510 48.40 12.21 21.23
N LYS A 511 47.86 13.28 20.65
CA LYS A 511 47.54 14.50 21.39
C LYS A 511 46.42 14.29 22.42
N PHE A 512 45.44 13.46 22.12
CA PHE A 512 44.38 13.10 23.08
C PHE A 512 44.95 12.29 24.26
N LEU A 513 45.82 11.30 23.98
CA LEU A 513 46.50 10.52 25.01
C LEU A 513 47.40 11.39 25.89
N LEU A 514 48.11 12.37 25.31
CA LEU A 514 48.89 13.33 26.10
C LEU A 514 48.02 14.12 27.08
N VAL A 515 46.79 14.49 26.70
CA VAL A 515 45.85 15.16 27.63
C VAL A 515 45.39 14.21 28.73
N MET A 516 45.12 12.94 28.41
CA MET A 516 44.77 11.92 29.41
C MET A 516 45.92 11.63 30.38
N GLN A 517 47.15 11.58 29.87
CA GLN A 517 48.37 11.35 30.64
C GLN A 517 48.66 12.54 31.57
N LYS A 518 48.52 13.78 31.06
CA LYS A 518 48.66 15.02 31.86
C LYS A 518 47.74 15.03 33.08
N HIS A 519 46.54 14.45 32.93
CA HIS A 519 45.54 14.33 34.02
C HIS A 519 45.64 13.01 34.81
N GLY A 520 46.62 12.15 34.51
CA GLY A 520 46.90 10.94 35.28
C GLY A 520 45.92 9.77 35.09
N TYR A 521 45.12 9.78 34.02
CA TYR A 521 44.17 8.69 33.69
C TYR A 521 44.81 7.50 32.98
N ILE A 522 46.01 7.67 32.43
CA ILE A 522 46.81 6.63 31.80
C ILE A 522 48.27 6.75 32.25
N GLY A 523 49.03 5.67 32.12
CA GLY A 523 50.47 5.63 32.38
C GLY A 523 51.30 6.14 31.20
N GLU A 524 52.49 5.58 31.02
CA GLU A 524 53.32 5.88 29.85
C GLU A 524 52.74 5.23 28.58
N PHE A 525 53.00 5.85 27.44
CA PHE A 525 52.66 5.25 26.15
C PHE A 525 53.82 5.39 25.16
N GLU A 526 54.01 4.37 24.35
CA GLU A 526 55.09 4.29 23.37
C GLU A 526 54.52 4.24 21.95
N TYR A 527 55.14 5.00 21.04
CA TYR A 527 54.85 4.96 19.61
C TYR A 527 55.83 4.02 18.91
N VAL A 528 55.30 2.97 18.28
CA VAL A 528 56.06 2.01 17.49
C VAL A 528 55.80 2.26 16.00
N ASP A 529 56.85 2.63 15.26
CA ASP A 529 56.76 2.81 13.81
C ASP A 529 56.78 1.46 13.09
N ASP A 530 55.79 1.22 12.24
CA ASP A 530 55.68 0.03 11.40
C ASP A 530 55.90 0.33 9.91
N HIS A 531 56.42 1.52 9.59
CA HIS A 531 56.54 2.10 8.25
C HIS A 531 55.20 2.12 7.47
N ARG A 532 54.07 2.04 8.19
CA ARG A 532 52.72 2.17 7.63
C ARG A 532 51.94 3.28 8.34
N ALA A 533 51.19 2.94 9.38
CA ALA A 533 50.31 3.86 10.10
C ALA A 533 50.62 3.92 11.59
N GLY A 534 51.72 3.33 12.04
CA GLY A 534 52.17 3.26 13.42
C GLY A 534 51.27 2.41 14.32
N LYS A 535 51.80 2.07 15.49
CA LYS A 535 51.08 1.46 16.61
C LYS A 535 51.39 2.24 17.87
N ILE A 536 50.44 2.30 18.80
CA ILE A 536 50.66 2.93 20.11
C ILE A 536 50.39 1.88 21.18
N VAL A 537 51.33 1.66 22.09
CA VAL A 537 51.13 0.83 23.28
C VAL A 537 50.92 1.77 24.46
N VAL A 538 49.77 1.67 25.11
CA VAL A 538 49.39 2.51 26.26
C VAL A 538 49.35 1.67 27.51
N GLU A 539 50.03 2.12 28.57
CA GLU A 539 49.94 1.54 29.92
C GLU A 539 48.68 2.05 30.64
N LEU A 540 47.95 1.11 31.22
CA LEU A 540 46.66 1.34 31.88
C LEU A 540 46.83 1.17 33.39
N ASN A 541 46.41 2.18 34.15
CA ASN A 541 46.66 2.28 35.60
C ASN A 541 45.41 2.02 36.47
N GLY A 542 44.27 1.64 35.89
CA GLY A 542 43.04 1.30 36.62
C GLY A 542 42.14 2.49 36.97
N ARG A 543 42.46 3.71 36.53
CA ARG A 543 41.74 4.94 36.90
C ARG A 543 40.68 5.38 35.90
N LEU A 544 40.63 4.77 34.72
CA LEU A 544 39.76 5.20 33.64
C LEU A 544 38.38 4.53 33.76
N ASN A 545 37.34 5.29 34.08
CA ASN A 545 35.98 4.72 34.16
C ASN A 545 35.34 4.64 32.78
N LYS A 546 35.47 5.70 31.96
CA LYS A 546 34.91 5.76 30.61
C LYS A 546 35.67 6.78 29.76
N CYS A 547 35.98 6.43 28.53
CA CYS A 547 36.36 7.38 27.49
C CYS A 547 35.53 7.17 26.24
N GLY A 548 35.29 8.24 25.50
CA GLY A 548 34.46 8.20 24.30
C GLY A 548 34.65 9.39 23.38
N VAL A 549 34.37 9.18 22.10
CA VAL A 549 34.35 10.23 21.07
C VAL A 549 32.93 10.76 20.92
N ILE A 550 32.80 12.07 20.73
CA ILE A 550 31.53 12.69 20.36
C ILE A 550 31.47 12.79 18.82
N SER A 551 30.39 12.27 18.23
CA SER A 551 30.19 12.23 16.78
C SER A 551 28.75 12.64 16.44
N PRO A 552 28.54 13.60 15.51
CA PRO A 552 29.55 14.42 14.81
C PRO A 552 30.30 15.38 15.75
N ARG A 553 31.43 15.95 15.30
CA ARG A 553 32.22 16.91 16.08
C ARG A 553 31.54 18.28 16.06
N PHE A 554 30.72 18.54 17.08
CA PHE A 554 29.98 19.79 17.21
C PHE A 554 30.91 20.99 17.49
N ASP A 555 30.62 22.12 16.87
CA ASP A 555 31.21 23.41 17.20
C ASP A 555 30.66 23.89 18.55
N VAL A 556 31.54 24.32 19.44
CA VAL A 556 31.24 24.73 20.80
C VAL A 556 31.91 26.05 21.11
N GLY A 557 31.08 27.08 21.35
CA GLY A 557 31.54 28.39 21.82
C GLY A 557 31.94 28.37 23.30
N VAL A 558 32.69 29.38 23.74
CA VAL A 558 33.16 29.48 25.15
C VAL A 558 31.99 29.42 26.15
N LYS A 559 30.88 30.10 25.84
CA LYS A 559 29.68 30.11 26.69
C LYS A 559 28.96 28.76 26.74
N GLU A 560 29.14 27.92 25.72
CA GLU A 560 28.47 26.63 25.59
C GLU A 560 29.22 25.51 26.30
N ILE A 561 30.48 25.73 26.70
CA ILE A 561 31.30 24.72 27.40
C ILE A 561 30.59 24.21 28.66
N GLU A 562 29.98 25.08 29.46
CA GLU A 562 29.32 24.69 30.71
C GLU A 562 28.10 23.76 30.48
N PRO A 563 27.15 24.06 29.56
CA PRO A 563 26.12 23.11 29.15
C PRO A 563 26.63 21.76 28.63
N TRP A 564 27.80 21.72 28.00
CA TRP A 564 28.41 20.47 27.53
C TRP A 564 29.02 19.66 28.68
N THR A 565 29.67 20.32 29.65
CA THR A 565 30.19 19.67 30.87
C THR A 565 29.08 18.99 31.67
N ALA A 566 27.95 19.69 31.88
CA ALA A 566 26.81 19.15 32.62
C ALA A 566 26.14 17.94 31.93
N ARG A 567 26.28 17.82 30.60
CA ARG A 567 25.70 16.72 29.83
C ARG A 567 26.59 15.48 29.75
N LEU A 568 27.91 15.68 29.68
CA LEU A 568 28.86 14.59 29.38
C LEU A 568 29.61 14.07 30.60
N LEU A 569 29.84 14.90 31.61
CA LEU A 569 30.66 14.54 32.77
C LEU A 569 29.78 14.07 33.95
N PRO A 570 30.28 13.14 34.79
CA PRO A 570 29.51 12.62 35.93
C PRO A 570 29.30 13.68 37.02
N SER A 571 30.28 14.57 37.18
CA SER A 571 30.22 15.67 38.15
C SER A 571 31.08 16.84 37.68
N ARG A 572 30.93 18.00 38.32
CA ARG A 572 31.74 19.19 38.02
C ARG A 572 33.22 19.07 38.38
N GLN A 573 33.56 18.19 39.32
CA GLN A 573 34.92 18.00 39.80
C GLN A 573 35.60 16.77 39.17
N PHE A 574 34.92 16.07 38.27
CA PHE A 574 35.36 14.78 37.78
C PHE A 574 35.17 14.63 36.28
N GLY A 575 36.27 14.36 35.58
CA GLY A 575 36.30 14.14 34.15
C GLY A 575 36.63 15.39 33.33
N TYR A 576 37.02 15.14 32.09
CA TYR A 576 37.44 16.19 31.17
C TYR A 576 36.82 15.98 29.79
N ILE A 577 36.36 17.09 29.20
CA ILE A 577 36.01 17.17 27.78
C ILE A 577 37.23 17.70 27.03
N VAL A 578 37.55 17.08 25.89
CA VAL A 578 38.65 17.46 25.01
C VAL A 578 38.10 18.16 23.76
N LEU A 579 38.68 19.32 23.46
CA LEU A 579 38.28 20.21 22.36
C LEU A 579 39.46 20.40 21.40
N THR A 580 39.17 20.47 20.10
CA THR A 580 40.10 21.02 19.10
C THR A 580 39.82 22.50 18.96
N THR A 581 40.76 23.34 19.37
CA THR A 581 40.70 24.80 19.24
C THR A 581 41.73 25.27 18.20
N SER A 582 41.69 26.54 17.82
CA SER A 582 42.74 27.16 16.98
C SER A 582 44.13 27.13 17.63
N ALA A 583 44.20 27.06 18.97
CA ALA A 583 45.44 26.95 19.74
C ALA A 583 45.88 25.49 20.00
N GLY A 584 45.20 24.51 19.39
CA GLY A 584 45.51 23.08 19.51
C GLY A 584 44.44 22.27 20.25
N ILE A 585 44.77 21.00 20.50
CA ILE A 585 43.91 20.07 21.26
C ILE A 585 44.19 20.25 22.75
N MET A 586 43.15 20.58 23.52
CA MET A 586 43.24 20.83 24.96
C MET A 586 41.95 20.42 25.66
N ASP A 587 41.96 20.42 26.98
CA ASP A 587 40.75 20.21 27.78
C ASP A 587 39.89 21.47 27.87
N HIS A 588 38.65 21.28 28.29
CA HIS A 588 37.66 22.35 28.43
C HIS A 588 38.02 23.39 29.50
N GLU A 589 38.82 23.04 30.50
CA GLU A 589 39.31 24.00 31.50
C GLU A 589 40.39 24.93 30.93
N GLU A 590 41.34 24.38 30.17
CA GLU A 590 42.36 25.18 29.49
C GLU A 590 41.75 26.03 28.38
N ALA A 591 40.75 25.51 27.67
CA ALA A 591 39.98 26.28 26.68
C ALA A 591 39.25 27.46 27.32
N ARG A 592 38.63 27.26 28.50
CA ARG A 592 37.99 28.34 29.27
C ARG A 592 39.00 29.38 29.75
N ARG A 593 40.15 28.94 30.27
CA ARG A 593 41.22 29.84 30.74
C ARG A 593 41.80 30.71 29.62
N LYS A 594 41.94 30.14 28.42
CA LYS A 594 42.41 30.85 27.22
C LYS A 594 41.31 31.60 26.47
N ASN A 595 40.06 31.53 26.96
CA ASN A 595 38.89 32.14 26.34
C ASN A 595 38.71 31.77 24.85
N VAL A 596 38.92 30.49 24.51
CA VAL A 596 38.81 29.97 23.14
C VAL A 596 37.78 28.84 23.04
N GLY A 597 36.94 28.89 22.01
CA GLY A 597 36.03 27.82 21.62
C GLY A 597 36.68 26.85 20.64
N GLY A 598 35.93 25.83 20.21
CA GLY A 598 36.45 24.85 19.26
C GLY A 598 35.44 23.76 18.93
N LYS A 599 35.93 22.61 18.45
CA LYS A 599 35.11 21.43 18.17
C LYS A 599 35.29 20.37 19.24
N VAL A 600 34.22 19.77 19.73
CA VAL A 600 34.31 18.67 20.71
C VAL A 600 34.86 17.42 20.03
N LEU A 601 35.94 16.87 20.59
CA LEU A 601 36.52 15.60 20.16
C LEU A 601 35.92 14.43 20.94
N GLY A 602 35.88 14.55 22.26
CA GLY A 602 35.55 13.44 23.14
C GLY A 602 35.64 13.82 24.61
N PHE A 603 35.46 12.83 25.46
CA PHE A 603 35.53 12.98 26.92
C PHE A 603 36.20 11.75 27.54
N PHE A 604 36.72 11.94 28.75
CA PHE A 604 37.18 10.86 29.61
C PHE A 604 36.93 11.20 31.07
N TYR A 605 36.66 10.18 31.89
CA TYR A 605 36.51 10.25 33.34
C TYR A 605 36.67 8.86 33.96
#